data_AF-A0A2R8AE72-F1
#
_entry.id   AF-A0A2R8AE72-F1
#
_cell.length_a   1.000
_cell.length_b   1.000
_cell.length_c   1.000
_cell.angle_alpha   90.00
_cell.angle_beta   90.00
_cell.angle_gamma   90.00
#
_symmetry.space_group_name_H-M   'P 1'
#
loop_
_entity.id
_entity.type
_entity.pdbx_description
1 polymer ?
#
loop_
_entity_poly.entity_id
_entity_poly.type
_entity_poly.pdbx_seq_one_letter_code
_entity_poly.pdbx_strand_id
1 'polypeptide(L)' 'MKVLACDPATPEAISILEQSWAFLDARFPPEERFRLDLENLRASNVTFFLCTEAGMAVGCAAFAQQGEDWG' A
#
# COMPACT_ATOMS: atom_id res chain seq x y z
N MET A 1 -9.78 -15.88 0.14
CA MET A 1 -9.23 -14.55 0.46
C MET A 1 -9.20 -14.23 1.97
N LYS A 2 -8.11 -13.64 2.49
CA LYS A 2 -7.94 -13.11 3.85
C LYS A 2 -7.28 -11.74 3.81
N VAL A 3 -7.70 -10.80 4.64
CA VAL A 3 -7.09 -9.46 4.76
C VAL A 3 -6.64 -9.25 6.20
N LEU A 4 -5.39 -8.88 6.40
CA LEU A 4 -4.79 -8.68 7.72
C LEU A 4 -3.92 -7.43 7.70
N ALA A 5 -3.86 -6.73 8.83
CA ALA A 5 -2.88 -5.67 9.02
C ALA A 5 -1.47 -6.26 8.95
N CYS A 6 -0.57 -5.62 8.22
CA CYS A 6 0.82 -6.07 8.14
C CYS A 6 1.78 -4.87 8.07
N ASP A 7 3.05 -5.11 8.37
CA ASP A 7 4.10 -4.12 8.06
C ASP A 7 4.27 -4.06 6.53
N PRO A 8 4.17 -2.88 5.89
CA PRO A 8 4.39 -2.75 4.45
C PRO A 8 5.80 -3.13 4.01
N ALA A 9 6.76 -3.27 4.94
CA ALA A 9 8.13 -3.70 4.67
C ALA A 9 8.32 -5.24 4.67
N THR A 10 7.26 -6.05 4.80
CA THR A 10 7.44 -7.50 4.59
C THR A 10 7.72 -7.81 3.10
N PRO A 11 8.46 -8.90 2.80
CA PRO A 11 8.77 -9.25 1.41
C PRO A 11 7.54 -9.38 0.51
N GLU A 12 6.44 -9.93 1.04
CA GLU A 12 5.19 -10.12 0.31
C GLU A 12 4.48 -8.79 0.02
N ALA A 13 4.50 -7.86 0.97
CA ALA A 13 3.94 -6.52 0.80
C ALA A 13 4.75 -5.71 -0.22
N ILE A 14 6.08 -5.75 -0.13
CA ILE A 14 6.98 -5.11 -1.09
C ILE A 14 6.70 -5.62 -2.51
N SER A 15 6.55 -6.93 -2.69
CA SER A 15 6.26 -7.51 -4.01
C SER A 15 4.95 -6.97 -4.63
N ILE A 16 3.92 -6.74 -3.82
CA ILE A 16 2.65 -6.14 -4.27
C ILE A 16 2.82 -4.65 -4.58
N LEU A 17 3.56 -3.92 -3.74
CA LEU A 17 3.82 -2.49 -3.94
C LEU A 17 4.62 -2.24 -5.22
N GLU A 18 5.66 -3.03 -5.49
CA GLU A 18 6.46 -2.94 -6.71
C GLU A 18 5.62 -3.18 -7.97
N GLN A 19 4.70 -4.15 -7.94
CA GLN A 19 3.76 -4.40 -9.04
C GLN A 19 2.83 -3.19 -9.26
N SER A 20 2.31 -2.60 -8.19
CA SER A 20 1.48 -1.39 -8.25
C SER A 20 2.26 -0.19 -8.82
N TRP A 21 3.51 0.01 -8.37
CA TRP A 21 4.38 1.08 -8.84
C TRP A 21 4.77 0.92 -10.30
N ALA A 22 5.12 -0.30 -10.73
CA ALA A 22 5.43 -0.60 -12.13
C ALA A 22 4.21 -0.33 -13.04
N PHE A 23 3.00 -0.67 -12.57
CA PHE A 23 1.77 -0.34 -13.27
C PHE A 23 1.58 1.18 -13.43
N LEU A 24 1.81 1.95 -12.37
CA LEU A 24 1.74 3.41 -12.43
C LEU A 24 2.81 3.99 -13.37
N ASP A 25 4.04 3.50 -13.28
CA ASP A 25 5.17 3.95 -14.09
C ASP A 25 4.93 3.73 -15.60
N ALA A 26 4.29 2.62 -15.96
CA ALA A 26 3.98 2.29 -17.35
C ALA A 26 2.81 3.10 -17.92
N ARG A 27 1.92 3.64 -17.08
CA ARG A 27 0.63 4.22 -17.52
C ARG A 27 0.51 5.73 -17.36
N PHE A 28 1.24 6.33 -16.43
CA PHE A 28 1.10 7.75 -16.10
C PHE A 28 2.42 8.52 -16.26
N PRO A 29 2.37 9.81 -16.64
CA PRO A 29 3.54 10.67 -16.60
C PRO A 29 3.99 10.87 -15.14
N PRO A 30 5.27 11.20 -14.89
CA PRO A 30 5.82 11.29 -13.53
C PRO A 30 5.01 12.18 -12.57
N GLU A 31 4.49 13.30 -13.04
CA GLU A 31 3.67 14.25 -12.29
C GLU A 31 2.32 13.69 -11.81
N GLU A 32 1.83 12.60 -12.41
CA GLU A 32 0.56 11.95 -12.06
C GLU A 32 0.75 10.63 -11.29
N ARG A 33 1.98 10.26 -10.94
CA ARG A 33 2.28 9.03 -10.20
C ARG A 33 2.13 9.22 -8.71
N PHE A 34 0.89 9.24 -8.25
CA PHE A 34 0.53 9.36 -6.83
C PHE A 34 0.75 8.04 -6.06
N ARG A 35 2.01 7.59 -5.97
CA ARG A 35 2.40 6.45 -5.13
C ARG A 35 2.98 6.91 -3.80
N LEU A 36 2.70 6.14 -2.75
CA LEU A 36 3.35 6.30 -1.45
C LEU A 36 4.60 5.44 -1.38
N ASP A 37 5.64 5.95 -0.72
CA ASP A 37 6.81 5.18 -0.33
C ASP A 37 6.58 4.43 1.00
N LEU A 38 7.56 3.61 1.39
CA LEU A 38 7.47 2.83 2.63
C LEU A 38 7.44 3.70 3.89
N GLU A 39 8.06 4.88 3.88
CA GLU A 39 8.07 5.78 5.04
C GLU A 39 6.66 6.31 5.30
N ASN A 40 5.99 6.79 4.25
CA ASN A 40 4.61 7.25 4.32
C ASN A 40 3.64 6.12 4.67
N LEU A 41 3.85 4.91 4.15
CA LEU A 41 3.02 3.73 4.48
C LEU A 41 3.21 3.24 5.92
N ARG A 42 4.33 3.59 6.58
CA ARG A 42 4.63 3.29 7.98
C ARG A 42 4.38 4.46 8.93
N ALA A 43 3.82 5.55 8.43
CA ALA A 43 3.45 6.67 9.28
C ALA A 43 2.53 6.18 10.42
N SER A 44 2.68 6.77 11.60
CA SER A 44 2.01 6.31 12.82
C SER A 44 0.48 6.35 12.74
N ASN A 45 -0.07 7.13 11.82
CA ASN A 45 -1.49 7.24 11.56
C ASN A 45 -1.96 6.38 10.37
N VAL A 46 -1.09 5.58 9.76
CA VAL A 46 -1.43 4.72 8.64
C VAL A 46 -1.51 3.27 9.10
N THR A 47 -2.62 2.61 8.75
CA THR A 47 -2.73 1.16 8.87
C THR A 47 -2.66 0.53 7.49
N PHE A 48 -1.66 -0.33 7.28
CA PHE A 48 -1.47 -1.08 6.05
C PHE A 48 -2.06 -2.49 6.17
N PHE A 49 -2.71 -2.94 5.10
CA PHE A 49 -3.37 -4.23 5.00
C PHE A 49 -2.85 -5.00 3.79
N LEU A 50 -2.58 -6.28 3.98
CA LEU A 50 -2.24 -7.21 2.92
C LEU A 50 -3.37 -8.22 2.73
N CYS A 51 -3.79 -8.38 1.48
CA CYS A 51 -4.73 -9.38 1.05
C CYS A 51 -3.97 -10.62 0.56
N THR A 52 -4.35 -11.78 1.09
CA THR A 52 -3.80 -13.07 0.67
C THR A 52 -4.90 -14.02 0.19
N GLU A 53 -4.58 -14.82 -0.81
CA GLU A 53 -5.41 -15.90 -1.30
C GLU A 53 -4.55 -17.13 -1.54
N ALA A 54 -4.99 -18.30 -1.05
CA ALA A 54 -4.23 -19.54 -1.10
C ALA A 54 -2.77 -19.41 -0.60
N GLY A 55 -2.51 -18.51 0.36
CA GLY A 55 -1.18 -18.28 0.92
C GLY A 55 -0.29 -17.33 0.11
N MET A 56 -0.79 -16.79 -1.00
CA MET A 56 -0.07 -15.80 -1.82
C MET A 56 -0.65 -14.41 -1.60
N ALA A 57 0.19 -13.39 -1.54
CA ALA A 57 -0.26 -12.00 -1.56
C ALA A 57 -0.86 -11.66 -2.93
N VAL A 58 -2.02 -11.02 -2.93
CA VAL A 58 -2.78 -10.69 -4.16
C VAL A 58 -3.18 -9.22 -4.25
N GLY A 59 -2.95 -8.44 -3.18
CA GLY A 59 -3.24 -7.01 -3.17
C GLY A 59 -2.99 -6.38 -1.81
N CYS A 60 -3.01 -5.05 -1.75
CA CYS A 60 -2.84 -4.30 -0.51
C CYS A 60 -3.74 -3.07 -0.46
N ALA A 61 -3.93 -2.54 0.74
CA ALA A 61 -4.58 -1.25 0.98
C ALA A 61 -3.90 -0.53 2.15
N ALA A 62 -3.90 0.79 2.15
CA ALA A 62 -3.43 1.61 3.25
C ALA A 62 -4.49 2.65 3.60
N PHE A 63 -4.80 2.79 4.88
CA PHE A 63 -5.73 3.80 5.37
C PHE A 63 -5.01 4.73 6.33
N ALA A 64 -4.98 6.02 5.99
CA ALA A 64 -4.50 7.07 6.88
C ALA A 64 -5.66 7.56 7.75
N GLN A 65 -5.55 7.41 9.06
CA GLN A 65 -6.40 8.10 10.01
C GLN A 65 -5.96 9.56 10.06
N GLN A 66 -6.85 10.42 9.63
CA GLN A 66 -6.73 11.86 9.73
C GLN A 66 -7.78 12.24 10.78
N GLY A 67 -7.40 13.05 11.78
CA GLY A 67 -8.23 13.29 12.98
C GLY A 67 -9.64 13.85 12.69
N GLU A 68 -10.40 14.17 13.75
CA GLU A 68 -11.78 14.69 13.66
C GLU A 68 -11.94 16.04 12.92
N ASP A 69 -10.86 16.62 12.39
CA ASP A 69 -10.79 17.96 11.80
C ASP A 69 -10.65 17.93 10.26
N TRP A 70 -11.33 16.97 9.59
CA TRP A 70 -11.68 17.17 8.19
C TRP A 70 -12.86 18.14 8.13
N GLY A 71 -12.55 19.43 8.05
CA GLY A 71 -13.52 20.50 7.76
C GLY A 71 -14.14 20.38 6.37
#